data_AF-A0A9X1WJP0-F1
#
_entry.id   AF-A0A9X1WJP0-F1
#
_cell.length_a   1.000
_cell.length_b   1.000
_cell.length_c   1.000
_cell.angle_alpha   90.00
_cell.angle_beta   90.00
_cell.angle_gamma   90.00
#
_symmetry.space_group_name_H-M   'P 1'
#
loop_
_entity.id
_entity.type
_entity.pdbx_description
1 polymer ?
#
loop_
_entity_poly.entity_id
_entity_poly.type
_entity_poly.pdbx_seq_one_letter_code
_entity_poly.pdbx_strand_id
1 'polypeptide(L)'
;MEPVKSLGTLDIDINQESDEKNDEDNYVEKDYATTFAVDGMLYEIPTYPSHFRIAVKYEQNYYLAEIVGKVNGSAITAKEYLDMSNLKEHTKDIDILNHVGNDELKKVTDHASMESIIEGLYSAKTAELTNKEYEAIAEAQSLGKSYQLKFNLKDGTHMAMYIIPELKVVSMGDAYYQLPDTFFDQTGDVFSGLKQEALPLY
;
A
#
# COMPACT_ATOMS: atom_id res chain seq x y z
N MET A 1 5.48 22.15 -1.52
CA MET A 1 6.85 21.72 -1.86
C MET A 1 6.89 21.55 -3.36
N GLU A 2 7.77 22.24 -4.08
CA GLU A 2 7.85 22.10 -5.54
C GLU A 2 8.78 20.93 -5.91
N PRO A 3 8.36 20.03 -6.82
CA PRO A 3 9.20 18.93 -7.27
C PRO A 3 10.44 19.41 -8.03
N VAL A 4 11.58 18.75 -7.80
CA VAL A 4 12.91 19.29 -8.15
C VAL A 4 13.49 18.68 -9.43
N LYS A 5 13.02 17.51 -9.86
CA LYS A 5 13.59 16.78 -10.99
C LYS A 5 12.53 15.94 -11.73
N SER A 6 12.47 16.08 -13.05
CA SER A 6 11.60 15.27 -13.92
C SER A 6 12.10 13.83 -14.00
N LEU A 7 11.17 12.88 -13.97
CA LEU A 7 11.39 11.43 -14.09
C LEU A 7 10.90 10.85 -15.42
N GLY A 8 10.19 11.64 -16.24
CA GLY A 8 9.56 11.19 -17.48
C GLY A 8 8.08 11.56 -17.57
N THR A 9 7.40 11.01 -18.56
CA THR A 9 5.94 11.14 -18.78
C THR A 9 5.28 9.76 -18.65
N LEU A 10 4.04 9.73 -18.19
CA LEU A 10 3.20 8.52 -18.22
C LEU A 10 2.65 8.31 -19.63
N ASP A 11 3.33 7.54 -20.46
CA ASP A 11 2.85 7.18 -21.80
C ASP A 11 2.13 5.83 -21.77
N ILE A 12 1.05 5.68 -22.56
CA ILE A 12 0.40 4.37 -22.73
C ILE A 12 1.21 3.57 -23.77
N ASP A 13 1.89 2.51 -23.36
CA ASP A 13 2.46 1.57 -24.31
C ASP A 13 1.40 0.53 -24.71
N ILE A 14 0.59 0.86 -25.73
CA ILE A 14 -0.50 -0.01 -26.23
C ILE A 14 0.07 -1.20 -27.05
N ASN A 15 1.39 -1.35 -27.17
CA ASN A 15 2.02 -2.35 -28.05
C ASN A 15 2.71 -3.51 -27.32
N GLN A 16 2.19 -3.98 -26.18
CA GLN A 16 2.55 -5.34 -25.70
C GLN A 16 1.68 -6.42 -26.37
N GLU A 17 1.67 -6.45 -27.71
CA GLU A 17 1.49 -7.73 -28.40
C GLU A 17 2.84 -8.46 -28.35
N SER A 18 2.94 -9.43 -27.44
CA SER A 18 3.80 -10.62 -27.53
C SER A 18 5.00 -10.54 -28.48
N ASP A 19 6.13 -9.98 -28.03
CA ASP A 19 7.41 -10.23 -28.68
C ASP A 19 8.39 -10.88 -27.69
N GLU A 20 8.28 -12.21 -27.64
CA GLU A 20 9.43 -13.07 -27.39
C GLU A 20 10.55 -12.71 -28.37
N LYS A 21 11.52 -11.87 -27.96
CA LYS A 21 12.97 -12.02 -28.23
C LYS A 21 13.76 -10.75 -27.90
N ASN A 22 14.78 -10.95 -27.08
CA ASN A 22 16.10 -10.31 -27.09
C ASN A 22 16.17 -8.81 -27.43
N ASP A 23 16.50 -8.00 -26.44
CA ASP A 23 17.70 -7.15 -26.51
C ASP A 23 18.13 -6.71 -25.10
N GLU A 24 19.37 -7.05 -24.74
CA GLU A 24 19.97 -6.88 -23.41
C GLU A 24 20.48 -5.46 -23.11
N ASP A 25 20.18 -4.45 -23.93
CA ASP A 25 20.87 -3.14 -23.83
C ASP A 25 20.00 -1.90 -24.08
N ASN A 26 18.68 -1.99 -23.89
CA ASN A 26 17.85 -0.79 -23.76
C ASN A 26 17.42 -0.64 -22.31
N TYR A 27 17.78 0.51 -21.71
CA TYR A 27 17.20 0.96 -20.46
C TYR A 27 15.69 0.83 -20.58
N VAL A 28 15.14 -0.19 -19.92
CA VAL A 28 13.71 -0.42 -19.81
C VAL A 28 13.14 0.88 -19.25
N GLU A 29 12.56 1.67 -20.15
CA GLU A 29 11.74 2.81 -19.82
C GLU A 29 10.77 2.28 -18.78
N LYS A 30 10.87 2.81 -17.56
CA LYS A 30 10.17 2.25 -16.40
C LYS A 30 8.69 2.24 -16.77
N ASP A 31 8.17 1.06 -17.06
CA ASP A 31 6.78 0.88 -17.49
C ASP A 31 5.88 1.25 -16.31
N TYR A 32 5.43 2.50 -16.30
CA TYR A 32 4.50 3.04 -15.33
C TYR A 32 3.04 2.89 -15.84
N ALA A 33 2.81 2.15 -16.94
CA ALA A 33 1.57 2.17 -17.72
C ALA A 33 0.35 1.52 -17.03
N THR A 34 0.41 1.20 -15.73
CA THR A 34 -0.73 0.62 -15.01
C THR A 34 -1.57 1.61 -14.19
N THR A 35 -1.21 2.88 -14.03
CA THR A 35 -1.88 3.72 -13.01
C THR A 35 -2.04 5.21 -13.37
N PHE A 36 -3.22 5.76 -13.06
CA PHE A 36 -3.58 7.17 -12.87
C PHE A 36 -2.90 8.26 -13.74
N ALA A 37 -3.71 9.04 -14.47
CA ALA A 37 -3.31 10.29 -15.14
C ALA A 37 -2.26 10.13 -16.27
N VAL A 38 -2.60 9.32 -17.29
CA VAL A 38 -1.90 9.25 -18.59
C VAL A 38 -1.55 10.65 -19.11
N ASP A 39 -0.36 10.82 -19.70
CA ASP A 39 0.30 12.07 -20.10
C ASP A 39 0.78 12.95 -18.92
N GLY A 40 0.64 12.47 -17.69
CA GLY A 40 1.17 13.12 -16.49
C GLY A 40 2.70 13.15 -16.47
N MET A 41 3.27 14.29 -16.06
CA MET A 41 4.72 14.41 -15.85
C MET A 41 5.10 13.92 -14.46
N LEU A 42 6.07 13.01 -14.40
CA LEU A 42 6.56 12.42 -13.16
C LEU A 42 7.69 13.25 -12.58
N TYR A 43 7.72 13.40 -11.25
CA TYR A 43 8.76 14.12 -10.54
C TYR A 43 9.21 13.41 -9.27
N GLU A 44 10.51 13.55 -8.97
CA GLU A 44 11.07 13.20 -7.66
C GLU A 44 10.58 14.17 -6.58
N ILE A 45 10.30 13.62 -5.39
CA ILE A 45 10.06 14.41 -4.18
C ILE A 45 11.33 14.32 -3.33
N PRO A 46 11.99 15.45 -2.99
CA PRO A 46 13.31 15.42 -2.33
C PRO A 46 13.37 14.63 -1.02
N THR A 47 12.24 14.51 -0.31
CA THR A 47 12.14 13.81 0.98
C THR A 47 11.74 12.35 0.85
N TYR A 48 11.48 11.84 -0.36
CA TYR A 48 11.06 10.47 -0.59
C TYR A 48 11.98 9.73 -1.56
N PRO A 49 12.21 8.43 -1.33
CA PRO A 49 12.77 7.59 -2.37
C PRO A 49 11.81 7.55 -3.57
N SER A 50 12.32 7.87 -4.75
CA SER A 50 11.54 7.91 -6.00
C SER A 50 11.06 6.55 -6.49
N HIS A 51 11.56 5.46 -5.90
CA HIS A 51 11.04 4.11 -6.10
C HIS A 51 9.86 3.78 -5.19
N PHE A 52 9.42 4.71 -4.34
CA PHE A 52 8.28 4.56 -3.46
C PHE A 52 7.20 5.61 -3.72
N ARG A 53 7.56 6.90 -3.66
CA ARG A 53 6.63 8.01 -3.83
C ARG A 53 7.16 9.02 -4.81
N ILE A 54 6.29 9.42 -5.73
CA ILE A 54 6.57 10.41 -6.76
C ILE A 54 5.44 11.43 -6.82
N ALA A 55 5.74 12.61 -7.34
CA ALA A 55 4.71 13.58 -7.68
C ALA A 55 4.35 13.42 -9.15
N VAL A 56 3.07 13.26 -9.44
CA VAL A 56 2.53 13.28 -10.81
C VAL A 56 1.91 14.65 -11.03
N LYS A 57 2.46 15.42 -11.97
CA LYS A 57 1.80 16.62 -12.46
C LYS A 57 0.87 16.24 -13.58
N TYR A 58 -0.41 16.43 -13.37
CA TYR A 58 -1.42 16.23 -14.39
C TYR A 58 -2.33 17.44 -14.43
N GLU A 59 -2.56 17.95 -15.64
CA GLU A 59 -3.16 19.26 -15.87
C GLU A 59 -2.43 20.38 -15.08
N GLN A 60 -3.15 21.04 -14.16
CA GLN A 60 -2.62 22.11 -13.30
C GLN A 60 -2.34 21.65 -11.86
N ASN A 61 -2.47 20.36 -11.57
CA ASN A 61 -2.40 19.81 -10.23
C ASN A 61 -1.20 18.88 -10.04
N TYR A 62 -0.73 18.78 -8.80
CA TYR A 62 0.25 17.80 -8.37
C TYR A 62 -0.42 16.77 -7.48
N TYR A 63 -0.27 15.51 -7.84
CA TYR A 63 -0.77 14.36 -7.10
C TYR A 63 0.39 13.59 -6.50
N LEU A 64 0.23 13.11 -5.27
CA LEU A 64 1.17 12.17 -4.66
C LEU A 64 0.78 10.75 -5.10
N ALA A 65 1.68 10.06 -5.78
CA ALA A 65 1.47 8.67 -6.19
C ALA A 65 2.41 7.74 -5.42
N GLU A 66 1.89 6.56 -5.08
CA GLU A 66 2.63 5.48 -4.45
C GLU A 66 2.88 4.37 -5.47
N ILE A 67 4.10 3.86 -5.50
CA ILE A 67 4.47 2.74 -6.36
C ILE A 67 4.05 1.44 -5.65
N VAL A 68 3.05 0.77 -6.22
CA VAL A 68 2.41 -0.44 -5.65
C VAL A 68 2.66 -1.70 -6.47
N GLY A 69 3.42 -1.60 -7.57
CA GLY A 69 3.77 -2.71 -8.45
C GLY A 69 5.17 -2.55 -9.06
N LYS A 70 5.76 -3.66 -9.51
CA LYS A 70 7.03 -3.65 -10.24
C LYS A 70 6.76 -3.63 -11.75
N VAL A 71 7.59 -2.88 -12.47
CA VAL A 71 7.62 -2.79 -13.96
C VAL A 71 7.66 -4.17 -14.62
N ASN A 72 8.40 -5.12 -14.04
CA ASN A 72 8.53 -6.47 -14.59
C ASN A 72 7.39 -7.43 -14.21
N GLY A 73 6.30 -6.92 -13.62
CA GLY A 73 5.15 -7.71 -13.18
C GLY A 73 5.41 -8.66 -12.00
N SER A 74 6.63 -8.71 -11.45
CA SER A 74 6.91 -9.56 -10.29
C SER A 74 6.28 -9.01 -9.02
N ALA A 75 5.92 -9.90 -8.09
CA ALA A 75 5.33 -9.50 -6.82
C ALA A 75 6.30 -8.63 -6.00
N ILE A 76 5.75 -7.62 -5.32
CA ILE A 76 6.43 -6.90 -4.25
C ILE A 76 6.18 -7.68 -2.95
N THR A 77 7.25 -8.07 -2.26
CA THR A 77 7.14 -8.67 -0.92
C THR A 77 6.76 -7.60 0.11
N ALA A 78 6.15 -8.01 1.23
CA ALA A 78 5.82 -7.09 2.32
C ALA A 78 7.04 -6.29 2.78
N LYS A 79 8.19 -6.97 2.95
CA LYS A 79 9.46 -6.34 3.31
C LYS A 79 9.87 -5.27 2.30
N GLU A 80 9.85 -5.57 1.00
CA GLU A 80 10.20 -4.59 -0.03
C GLU A 80 9.28 -3.38 0.04
N TYR A 81 7.96 -3.58 0.13
CA TYR A 81 6.99 -2.47 0.24
C TYR A 81 7.25 -1.58 1.47
N LEU A 82 7.52 -2.19 2.62
CA LEU A 82 7.80 -1.48 3.87
C LEU A 82 9.18 -0.80 3.90
N ASP A 83 10.20 -1.40 3.28
CA ASP A 83 11.52 -0.79 3.11
C ASP A 83 11.42 0.44 2.20
N MET A 84 10.71 0.33 1.08
CA MET A 84 10.48 1.44 0.14
C MET A 84 9.79 2.62 0.83
N SER A 85 8.81 2.34 1.70
CA SER A 85 8.12 3.36 2.47
C SER A 85 8.92 3.93 3.64
N ASN A 86 9.97 3.23 4.08
CA ASN A 86 10.72 3.54 5.29
C ASN A 86 9.78 3.79 6.50
N LEU A 87 8.73 2.96 6.59
CA LEU A 87 7.59 3.19 7.47
C LEU A 87 7.98 3.28 8.95
N LYS A 88 8.95 2.46 9.36
CA LYS A 88 9.46 2.42 10.74
C LYS A 88 10.05 3.76 11.20
N GLU A 89 10.73 4.48 10.31
CA GLU A 89 11.37 5.75 10.65
C GLU A 89 10.41 6.95 10.53
N HIS A 90 9.40 6.87 9.67
CA HIS A 90 8.53 8.00 9.36
C HIS A 90 7.17 7.99 10.05
N THR A 91 6.73 6.85 10.57
CA THR A 91 5.45 6.77 11.30
C THR A 91 5.51 7.61 12.58
N LYS A 92 4.49 8.43 12.77
CA LYS A 92 4.28 9.24 13.97
C LYS A 92 3.26 8.60 14.91
N ASP A 93 2.15 8.16 14.34
CA ASP A 93 1.05 7.48 15.02
C ASP A 93 0.27 6.62 14.01
N ILE A 94 -0.47 5.62 14.51
CA ILE A 94 -1.29 4.73 13.68
C ILE A 94 -2.74 4.88 14.13
N ASP A 95 -3.62 5.25 13.20
CA ASP A 95 -5.05 5.20 13.42
C ASP A 95 -5.59 3.88 12.86
N ILE A 96 -6.40 3.18 13.66
CA ILE A 96 -7.20 2.05 13.22
C ILE A 96 -8.60 2.59 12.98
N LEU A 97 -8.96 2.67 11.71
CA LEU A 97 -10.24 3.18 11.26
C LEU A 97 -11.16 2.03 10.84
N ASN A 98 -12.44 2.33 10.66
CA ASN A 98 -13.32 1.45 9.90
C ASN A 98 -12.83 1.27 8.45
N HIS A 99 -13.39 0.31 7.72
CA HIS A 99 -12.93 0.00 6.34
C HIS A 99 -12.99 1.22 5.41
N VAL A 100 -13.99 2.11 5.57
CA VAL A 100 -14.12 3.31 4.71
C VAL A 100 -13.09 4.38 5.05
N GLY A 101 -12.52 4.35 6.27
CA GLY A 101 -11.54 5.33 6.73
C GLY A 101 -12.15 6.65 7.22
N ASN A 102 -13.45 6.69 7.52
CA ASN A 102 -14.12 7.89 8.03
C ASN A 102 -14.28 7.91 9.56
N ASP A 103 -14.25 6.74 10.23
CA ASP A 103 -14.41 6.64 11.68
C ASP A 103 -13.14 6.10 12.34
N GLU A 104 -12.58 6.86 13.29
CA GLU A 104 -11.48 6.40 14.14
C GLU A 104 -12.01 5.47 15.24
N LEU A 105 -11.63 4.20 15.16
CA LEU A 105 -12.01 3.18 16.13
C LEU A 105 -11.00 3.10 17.27
N LYS A 106 -9.72 3.32 16.96
CA LYS A 106 -8.62 3.31 17.92
C LYS A 106 -7.42 4.07 17.38
N LYS A 107 -6.70 4.77 18.26
CA LYS A 107 -5.43 5.42 17.95
C LYS A 107 -4.30 4.79 18.75
N VAL A 108 -3.21 4.44 18.06
CA VAL A 108 -1.99 3.86 18.64
C VAL A 108 -0.90 4.92 18.60
N THR A 109 -0.52 5.43 19.78
CA THR A 109 0.50 6.47 19.93
C THR A 109 1.70 6.02 20.73
N ASP A 110 1.63 4.87 21.41
CA ASP A 110 2.76 4.36 22.18
C ASP A 110 3.78 3.67 21.26
N HIS A 111 5.05 3.96 21.50
CA HIS A 111 6.14 3.53 20.62
C HIS A 111 6.22 2.00 20.49
N ALA A 112 6.06 1.28 21.61
CA ALA A 112 6.19 -0.18 21.62
C ALA A 112 5.11 -0.87 20.77
N SER A 113 3.85 -0.44 20.88
CA SER A 113 2.76 -1.01 20.07
C SER A 113 2.89 -0.63 18.60
N MET A 114 3.30 0.61 18.29
CA MET A 114 3.56 1.03 16.91
C MET A 114 4.67 0.20 16.27
N GLU A 115 5.82 0.04 16.95
CA GLU A 115 6.91 -0.81 16.48
C GLU A 115 6.46 -2.26 16.30
N SER A 116 5.70 -2.81 17.25
CA SER A 116 5.21 -4.19 17.17
C SER A 116 4.31 -4.41 15.95
N ILE A 117 3.43 -3.45 15.63
CA ILE A 117 2.58 -3.51 14.44
C ILE A 117 3.45 -3.46 13.17
N ILE A 118 4.36 -2.49 13.09
CA ILE A 118 5.19 -2.29 11.89
C ILE A 118 6.10 -3.51 11.67
N GLU A 119 6.81 -3.97 12.69
CA GLU A 119 7.70 -5.14 12.63
C GLU A 119 6.93 -6.43 12.32
N GLY A 120 5.72 -6.56 12.83
CA GLY A 120 4.83 -7.66 12.50
C GLY A 120 4.48 -7.70 11.01
N LEU A 121 4.24 -6.55 10.38
CA LEU A 121 3.95 -6.45 8.93
C LEU A 121 5.14 -6.88 8.08
N TYR A 122 6.38 -6.64 8.54
CA TYR A 122 7.59 -7.11 7.85
C TYR A 122 7.69 -8.63 7.74
N SER A 123 6.98 -9.35 8.61
CA SER A 123 6.94 -10.82 8.60
C SER A 123 5.83 -11.39 7.71
N ALA A 124 5.01 -10.53 7.09
CA ALA A 124 3.95 -10.96 6.20
C ALA A 124 4.54 -11.56 4.90
N LYS A 125 3.85 -12.55 4.34
CA LYS A 125 4.23 -13.21 3.09
C LYS A 125 3.21 -12.90 2.02
N THR A 126 3.66 -12.76 0.77
CA THR A 126 2.75 -12.60 -0.37
C THR A 126 1.73 -13.74 -0.37
N ALA A 127 0.45 -13.40 -0.52
CA ALA A 127 -0.64 -14.37 -0.56
C ALA A 127 -1.04 -14.65 -2.01
N GLU A 128 -1.00 -15.93 -2.40
CA GLU A 128 -1.60 -16.40 -3.65
C GLU A 128 -3.03 -16.85 -3.34
N LEU A 129 -3.98 -15.93 -3.48
CA LEU A 129 -5.37 -16.16 -3.09
C LEU A 129 -6.13 -16.95 -4.16
N THR A 130 -6.87 -17.96 -3.72
CA THR A 130 -7.88 -18.65 -4.49
C THR A 130 -9.17 -17.83 -4.57
N ASN A 131 -10.06 -18.15 -5.52
CA ASN A 131 -11.38 -17.49 -5.62
C ASN A 131 -12.17 -17.54 -4.31
N LYS A 132 -12.10 -18.64 -3.57
CA LYS A 132 -12.78 -18.78 -2.27
C LYS A 132 -12.23 -17.83 -1.22
N GLU A 133 -10.93 -17.56 -1.24
CA GLU A 133 -10.31 -16.61 -0.31
C GLU A 133 -10.64 -15.18 -0.69
N TYR A 134 -10.74 -14.86 -1.98
CA TYR A 134 -11.28 -13.57 -2.44
C TYR A 134 -12.75 -13.38 -2.01
N GLU A 135 -13.59 -14.41 -2.14
CA GLU A 135 -14.98 -14.37 -1.66
C GLU A 135 -15.04 -14.14 -0.14
N ALA A 136 -14.19 -14.82 0.63
CA ALA A 136 -14.11 -14.64 2.09
C ALA A 136 -13.65 -13.22 2.48
N ILE A 137 -12.70 -12.64 1.73
CA ILE A 137 -12.27 -11.25 1.92
C ILE A 137 -13.43 -10.29 1.65
N ALA A 138 -14.14 -10.46 0.53
CA ALA A 138 -15.28 -9.62 0.17
C ALA A 138 -16.40 -9.72 1.22
N GLU A 139 -16.70 -10.94 1.68
CA GLU A 139 -17.65 -11.18 2.76
C GLU A 139 -17.23 -10.45 4.04
N ALA A 140 -15.98 -10.63 4.48
CA ALA A 140 -15.45 -9.98 5.67
C ALA A 140 -15.50 -8.44 5.59
N GLN A 141 -15.21 -7.86 4.43
CA GLN A 141 -15.35 -6.42 4.20
C GLN A 141 -16.81 -5.97 4.34
N SER A 142 -17.74 -6.69 3.70
CA SER A 142 -19.17 -6.39 3.77
C SER A 142 -19.73 -6.48 5.20
N LEU A 143 -19.20 -7.39 6.01
CA LEU A 143 -19.61 -7.62 7.40
C LEU A 143 -18.91 -6.71 8.42
N GLY A 144 -18.12 -5.71 7.97
CA GLY A 144 -17.44 -4.78 8.87
C GLY A 144 -16.29 -5.43 9.65
N LYS A 145 -15.63 -6.44 9.09
CA LYS A 145 -14.48 -7.14 9.71
C LYS A 145 -13.13 -6.70 9.15
N SER A 146 -13.13 -5.77 8.20
CA SER A 146 -11.93 -5.18 7.62
C SER A 146 -11.68 -3.80 8.22
N TYR A 147 -10.44 -3.51 8.59
CA TYR A 147 -10.05 -2.24 9.19
C TYR A 147 -9.01 -1.55 8.33
N GLN A 148 -9.04 -0.22 8.28
CA GLN A 148 -7.95 0.55 7.67
C GLN A 148 -6.90 0.86 8.75
N LEU A 149 -5.65 0.48 8.49
CA LEU A 149 -4.48 0.92 9.23
C LEU A 149 -3.94 2.17 8.54
N LYS A 150 -4.18 3.33 9.15
CA LYS A 150 -3.68 4.61 8.65
C LYS A 150 -2.43 5.00 9.42
N PHE A 151 -1.28 4.93 8.76
CA PHE A 151 0.00 5.36 9.29
C PHE A 151 0.17 6.84 9.02
N ASN A 152 0.03 7.68 10.05
CA ASN A 152 0.28 9.11 9.93
C ASN A 152 1.79 9.36 9.95
N LEU A 153 2.31 9.99 8.90
CA LEU A 153 3.74 10.20 8.74
C LEU A 153 4.18 11.57 9.28
N LYS A 154 5.45 11.67 9.68
CA LYS A 154 6.05 12.89 10.25
C LYS A 154 6.01 14.11 9.33
N ASP A 155 5.84 13.91 8.03
CA ASP A 155 5.76 14.98 7.03
C ASP A 155 4.32 15.49 6.77
N GLY A 156 3.34 14.95 7.50
CA GLY A 156 1.93 15.32 7.37
C GLY A 156 1.14 14.53 6.32
N THR A 157 1.79 13.61 5.59
CA THR A 157 1.09 12.64 4.73
C THR A 157 0.69 11.39 5.53
N HIS A 158 0.02 10.45 4.88
CA HIS A 158 -0.31 9.16 5.49
C HIS A 158 -0.15 8.02 4.48
N MET A 159 -0.03 6.79 4.99
CA MET A 159 -0.18 5.55 4.22
C MET A 159 -1.37 4.77 4.77
N ALA A 160 -2.11 4.10 3.89
CA ALA A 160 -3.21 3.25 4.29
C ALA A 160 -2.93 1.79 3.89
N MET A 161 -3.21 0.88 4.80
CA MET A 161 -3.26 -0.56 4.56
C MET A 161 -4.59 -1.10 5.05
N TYR A 162 -5.05 -2.23 4.55
CA TYR A 162 -6.31 -2.84 4.99
C TYR A 162 -6.06 -4.20 5.61
N ILE A 163 -6.48 -4.40 6.85
CA ILE A 163 -6.30 -5.67 7.57
C ILE A 163 -7.65 -6.34 7.81
N ILE A 164 -7.68 -7.66 7.66
CA ILE A 164 -8.79 -8.52 8.05
C ILE A 164 -8.23 -9.53 9.07
N PRO A 165 -8.31 -9.21 10.39
CA PRO A 165 -7.66 -10.01 11.42
C PRO A 165 -8.11 -11.47 11.43
N GLU A 166 -9.41 -11.74 11.25
CA GLU A 166 -9.96 -13.11 11.25
C GLU A 166 -9.39 -13.99 10.12
N LEU A 167 -9.08 -13.39 8.97
CA LEU A 167 -8.47 -14.07 7.82
C LEU A 167 -6.94 -14.04 7.88
N LYS A 168 -6.37 -13.29 8.83
CA LYS A 168 -4.93 -13.04 8.95
C LYS A 168 -4.33 -12.47 7.66
N VAL A 169 -5.09 -11.62 6.97
CA VAL A 169 -4.68 -11.01 5.70
C VAL A 169 -4.54 -9.51 5.87
N VAL A 170 -3.51 -8.93 5.24
CA VAL A 170 -3.34 -7.49 5.06
C VAL A 170 -3.16 -7.17 3.58
N SER A 171 -3.76 -6.10 3.11
CA SER A 171 -3.51 -5.50 1.80
C SER A 171 -2.59 -4.30 1.96
N MET A 172 -1.54 -4.27 1.15
CA MET A 172 -0.55 -3.18 1.06
C MET A 172 -0.37 -2.84 -0.42
N GLY A 173 -0.72 -1.61 -0.82
CA GLY A 173 -0.89 -1.28 -2.23
C GLY A 173 -1.95 -2.19 -2.88
N ASP A 174 -1.61 -2.79 -4.03
CA ASP A 174 -2.54 -3.64 -4.80
C ASP A 174 -2.44 -5.14 -4.46
N ALA A 175 -1.56 -5.51 -3.52
CA ALA A 175 -1.29 -6.90 -3.19
C ALA A 175 -1.84 -7.31 -1.81
N TYR A 176 -2.13 -8.61 -1.67
CA TYR A 176 -2.50 -9.24 -0.41
C TYR A 176 -1.35 -10.04 0.19
N TYR A 177 -1.28 -10.03 1.52
CA TYR A 177 -0.24 -10.68 2.28
C TYR A 177 -0.83 -11.43 3.46
N GLN A 178 -0.32 -12.63 3.71
CA GLN A 178 -0.65 -13.44 4.86
C GLN A 178 0.21 -13.03 6.05
N LEU A 179 -0.45 -12.68 7.15
CA LEU A 179 0.17 -12.40 8.44
C LEU A 179 0.42 -13.70 9.20
N PRO A 180 1.62 -13.88 9.79
CA PRO A 180 1.88 -15.01 10.66
C PRO A 180 1.13 -14.87 11.99
N ASP A 181 0.89 -15.99 12.68
CA ASP A 181 0.25 -15.99 14.01
C ASP A 181 0.99 -15.10 15.01
N THR A 182 2.32 -15.05 14.90
CA THR A 182 3.18 -14.20 15.72
C THR A 182 2.83 -12.72 15.64
N PHE A 183 2.26 -12.25 14.51
CA PHE A 183 1.77 -10.87 14.41
C PHE A 183 0.67 -10.60 15.44
N PHE A 184 -0.29 -11.52 15.57
CA PHE A 184 -1.42 -11.37 16.49
C PHE A 184 -1.00 -11.62 17.94
N ASP A 185 -0.01 -12.49 18.17
CA ASP A 185 0.59 -12.67 19.50
C ASP A 185 1.30 -11.39 19.98
N GLN A 186 1.97 -10.67 19.07
CA GLN A 186 2.75 -9.46 19.37
C GLN A 186 1.91 -8.19 19.45
N THR A 187 0.94 -8.05 18.56
CA THR A 187 0.03 -6.88 18.54
C THR A 187 -1.10 -7.01 19.55
N GLY A 188 -1.27 -8.20 20.15
CA GLY A 188 -2.24 -8.48 21.19
C GLY A 188 -3.67 -8.22 20.74
N ASP A 189 -4.47 -7.69 21.66
CA ASP A 189 -5.89 -7.38 21.47
C ASP A 189 -6.12 -6.07 20.70
N VAL A 190 -5.21 -5.65 19.80
CA VAL A 190 -5.32 -4.31 19.18
C VAL A 190 -6.63 -4.12 18.41
N PHE A 191 -7.13 -5.20 17.80
CA PHE A 191 -8.40 -5.27 17.08
C PHE A 191 -9.56 -5.83 17.91
N SER A 192 -9.32 -6.26 19.15
CA SER A 192 -10.33 -6.88 20.00
C SER A 192 -11.37 -5.85 20.43
N GLY A 193 -12.65 -6.21 20.31
CA GLY A 193 -13.77 -5.35 20.70
C GLY A 193 -14.03 -4.16 19.79
N LEU A 194 -13.25 -3.98 18.71
CA LEU A 194 -13.57 -3.00 17.68
C LEU A 194 -14.89 -3.38 17.00
N LYS A 195 -15.72 -2.37 16.76
CA LYS A 195 -17.00 -2.51 16.07
C LYS A 195 -17.11 -1.44 15.01
N GLN A 196 -17.61 -1.82 13.86
CA GLN A 196 -18.00 -0.90 12.80
C GLN A 196 -19.28 -1.42 12.17
N GLU A 197 -20.01 -0.54 11.51
CA GLU A 197 -21.17 -0.94 10.74
C GLU A 197 -20.76 -1.74 9.50
N ALA A 198 -21.62 -2.66 9.09
CA ALA A 198 -21.48 -3.32 7.80
C ALA A 198 -21.49 -2.26 6.69
N LEU A 199 -20.66 -2.46 5.66
CA LEU A 199 -20.68 -1.57 4.51
C LEU A 199 -22.06 -1.64 3.83
N PRO A 200 -22.64 -0.52 3.40
CA PRO A 200 -23.86 -0.55 2.61
C PRO A 200 -23.61 -1.39 1.35
N LEU A 201 -24.40 -2.45 1.18
CA LEU A 201 -24.44 -3.24 -0.05
C LEU A 201 -25.06 -2.35 -1.14
N TYR A 202 -24.24 -1.87 -2.08
CA TYR A 202 -24.69 -1.17 -3.29
C TYR A 202 -24.60 -2.09 -4.50
#